data_AF-A0A5C2CX94-F1
#
_entry.id   AF-A0A5C2CX94-F1
#
_cell.length_a   1.000
_cell.length_b   1.000
_cell.length_c   1.000
_cell.angle_alpha   90.00
_cell.angle_beta   90.00
_cell.angle_gamma   90.00
#
_symmetry.space_group_name_H-M   'P 1'
#
loop_
_entity.id
_entity.type
_entity.pdbx_description
1 polymer ?
#
loop_
_entity_poly.entity_id
_entity_poly.type
_entity_poly.pdbx_seq_one_letter_code
_entity_poly.pdbx_strand_id
1 'polypeptide(L)'
;MVPHNAVLPAADRERPRPSVALTPGLRLRTEVGVALHELEQGGDAVMHAVRDNLRGALAYSAAIGEISMVSQAAEAVRLAVARLAEGLRGGACAALTEALRVLSPAASPVPVEPGFGRAPAGYP
;
A
#
# COMPACT_ATOMS: atom_id res chain seq x y z
N MET A 1 -11.99 -28.25 -57.81
CA MET A 1 -13.12 -27.89 -56.93
C MET A 1 -12.60 -27.81 -55.50
N VAL A 2 -12.59 -26.59 -54.98
CA VAL A 2 -12.59 -26.11 -53.58
C VAL A 2 -11.80 -26.88 -52.50
N PRO A 3 -10.76 -26.26 -51.89
CA PRO A 3 -10.09 -26.73 -50.66
C PRO A 3 -10.79 -26.18 -49.40
N HIS A 4 -10.16 -26.33 -48.23
CA HIS A 4 -10.43 -25.67 -46.92
C HIS A 4 -11.04 -26.59 -45.85
N ASN A 5 -10.17 -27.30 -45.14
CA ASN A 5 -10.42 -27.59 -43.73
C ASN A 5 -9.47 -26.72 -42.91
N ALA A 6 -9.84 -25.44 -42.78
CA ALA A 6 -9.17 -24.51 -41.87
C ALA A 6 -9.76 -24.73 -40.48
N VAL A 7 -9.05 -25.48 -39.64
CA VAL A 7 -9.22 -25.36 -38.19
C VAL A 7 -8.72 -23.96 -37.82
N LEU A 8 -9.66 -23.05 -37.58
CA LEU A 8 -9.39 -21.79 -36.91
C LEU A 8 -8.90 -22.12 -35.50
N PRO A 9 -7.69 -21.72 -35.08
CA PRO A 9 -7.34 -21.78 -33.67
C PRO A 9 -8.33 -20.88 -32.94
N ALA A 10 -8.86 -21.42 -31.84
CA ALA A 10 -9.76 -20.75 -30.93
C ALA A 10 -9.30 -19.30 -30.76
N ALA A 11 -10.23 -18.36 -30.97
CA ALA A 11 -10.11 -17.05 -30.37
C ALA A 11 -10.09 -17.29 -28.85
N ASP A 12 -8.88 -17.53 -28.33
CA ASP A 12 -8.55 -17.33 -26.95
C ASP A 12 -8.94 -15.88 -26.72
N ARG A 13 -10.14 -15.71 -26.17
CA ARG A 13 -10.61 -14.45 -25.66
C ARG A 13 -9.54 -14.09 -24.67
N GLU A 14 -8.61 -13.25 -25.12
CA GLU A 14 -7.52 -12.69 -24.37
C GLU A 14 -8.18 -11.92 -23.24
N ARG A 15 -8.55 -12.68 -22.19
CA ARG A 15 -9.18 -12.16 -20.99
C ARG A 15 -8.10 -11.20 -20.51
N PRO A 16 -8.38 -9.88 -20.44
CA PRO A 16 -7.38 -8.92 -20.04
C PRO A 16 -6.78 -9.48 -18.76
N ARG A 17 -5.47 -9.82 -18.82
CA ARG A 17 -4.77 -10.38 -17.67
C ARG A 17 -5.09 -9.42 -16.54
N PRO A 18 -5.50 -9.92 -15.35
CA PRO A 18 -5.80 -9.03 -14.25
C PRO A 18 -4.57 -8.15 -14.03
N SER A 19 -4.65 -6.91 -14.52
CA SER A 19 -3.69 -5.89 -14.20
C SER A 19 -3.99 -5.61 -12.75
N VAL A 20 -3.23 -6.26 -11.87
CA VAL A 20 -3.15 -5.80 -10.49
C VAL A 20 -2.53 -4.42 -10.61
N ALA A 21 -3.39 -3.41 -10.75
CA ALA A 21 -3.00 -2.04 -10.56
C ALA A 21 -2.54 -2.00 -9.09
N LEU A 22 -1.24 -2.15 -8.89
CA LEU A 22 -0.64 -2.02 -7.57
C LEU A 22 -1.09 -0.65 -7.09
N THR A 23 -1.83 -0.63 -5.98
CA THR A 23 -2.20 0.63 -5.35
C THR A 23 -0.89 1.36 -5.07
N PRO A 24 -0.68 2.57 -5.61
CA PRO A 24 0.58 3.25 -5.46
C PRO A 24 0.97 3.39 -3.99
N GLY A 25 2.18 2.99 -3.65
CA GLY A 25 2.65 2.99 -2.26
C GLY A 25 2.17 1.83 -1.39
N LEU A 26 1.46 0.83 -1.92
CA LEU A 26 1.03 -0.35 -1.14
C LEU A 26 2.22 -1.06 -0.50
N ARG A 27 3.29 -1.29 -1.27
CA ARG A 27 4.52 -1.90 -0.74
C ARG A 27 5.13 -1.02 0.33
N LEU A 28 5.27 0.28 0.07
CA LEU A 28 5.82 1.23 1.04
C LEU A 28 5.01 1.23 2.34
N ARG A 29 3.69 1.15 2.27
CA ARG A 29 2.80 1.06 3.43
C ARG A 29 3.04 -0.21 4.24
N THR A 30 3.14 -1.36 3.57
CA THR A 30 3.42 -2.64 4.24
C THR A 30 4.77 -2.60 4.95
N GLU A 31 5.81 -2.14 4.26
CA GLU A 31 7.18 -2.05 4.82
C GLU A 31 7.25 -1.06 5.99
N VAL A 32 6.54 0.07 5.91
CA VAL A 32 6.43 1.03 7.03
C VAL A 32 5.71 0.40 8.24
N GLY A 33 4.64 -0.37 8.01
CA GLY A 33 3.93 -1.08 9.07
C GLY A 33 4.79 -2.15 9.76
N VAL A 34 5.54 -2.93 8.98
CA VAL A 34 6.50 -3.92 9.50
C VAL A 34 7.61 -3.22 10.28
N ALA A 35 8.19 -2.15 9.70
CA ALA A 35 9.23 -1.36 10.35
C ALA A 35 8.78 -0.80 11.71
N LEU A 36 7.56 -0.28 11.82
CA LEU A 36 7.00 0.18 13.09
C LEU A 36 6.90 -0.95 14.11
N HIS A 37 6.35 -2.08 13.71
CA HIS A 37 6.22 -3.25 14.59
C HIS A 37 7.59 -3.77 15.08
N GLU A 38 8.55 -3.88 14.17
CA GLU A 38 9.92 -4.29 14.47
C GLU A 38 10.64 -3.28 15.38
N LEU A 39 10.42 -1.98 15.17
CA LEU A 39 10.91 -0.93 16.05
C LEU A 39 10.08 -0.75 17.32
N GLU A 40 9.00 -1.49 17.56
CA GLU A 40 8.30 -1.51 18.84
C GLU A 40 8.75 -2.72 19.67
N GLN A 41 8.91 -3.87 19.02
CA GLN A 41 9.24 -5.14 19.69
C GLN A 41 10.75 -5.44 19.75
N GLY A 42 11.52 -4.91 18.80
CA GLY A 42 12.94 -5.20 18.64
C GLY A 42 13.85 -4.38 19.54
N GLY A 43 15.14 -4.74 19.57
CA GLY A 43 16.22 -3.92 20.14
C GLY A 43 17.01 -3.17 19.06
N ASP A 44 18.10 -2.51 19.44
CA ASP A 44 18.90 -1.66 18.54
C ASP A 44 19.46 -2.42 17.32
N ALA A 45 19.70 -3.73 17.45
CA ALA A 45 20.16 -4.58 16.34
C ALA A 45 19.18 -4.62 15.15
N VAL A 46 17.89 -4.39 15.40
CA VAL A 46 16.83 -4.41 14.37
C VAL A 46 16.82 -3.12 13.55
N MET A 47 17.38 -2.01 14.07
CA MET A 47 17.39 -0.71 13.40
C MET A 47 18.13 -0.74 12.07
N HIS A 48 19.21 -1.52 11.95
CA HIS A 48 19.94 -1.66 10.69
C HIS A 48 19.11 -2.39 9.63
N ALA A 49 18.47 -3.50 9.99
CA ALA A 49 17.61 -4.27 9.09
C ALA A 49 16.41 -3.42 8.61
N VAL A 50 15.74 -2.73 9.55
CA VAL A 50 14.61 -1.83 9.24
C VAL A 50 15.05 -0.74 8.28
N ARG A 51 16.20 -0.11 8.52
CA ARG A 51 16.72 0.95 7.65
C ARG A 51 16.95 0.45 6.22
N ASP A 52 17.52 -0.73 6.06
CA ASP A 52 17.83 -1.29 4.75
C ASP A 52 16.56 -1.72 4.01
N ASN A 53 15.58 -2.29 4.72
CA ASN A 53 14.26 -2.60 4.17
C ASN A 53 13.52 -1.35 3.67
N LEU A 54 13.51 -0.28 4.46
CA LEU A 54 12.89 1.00 4.07
C LEU A 54 13.57 1.63 2.85
N ARG A 55 14.91 1.52 2.74
CA ARG A 55 15.65 1.95 1.54
C ARG A 55 15.27 1.12 0.32
N GLY A 56 15.15 -0.20 0.48
CA GLY A 56 14.69 -1.10 -0.59
C GLY A 56 13.27 -0.77 -1.06
N ALA A 57 12.37 -0.46 -0.13
CA ALA A 57 11.00 -0.04 -0.42
C ALA A 57 10.96 1.27 -1.23
N LEU A 58 11.75 2.28 -0.83
CA LEU A 58 11.87 3.54 -1.56
C LEU A 58 12.45 3.34 -2.96
N ALA A 59 13.50 2.53 -3.10
CA ALA A 59 14.12 2.24 -4.39
C ALA A 59 13.13 1.51 -5.32
N TYR A 60 12.35 0.57 -4.79
CA TYR A 60 11.29 -0.10 -5.55
C TYR A 60 10.23 0.89 -6.01
N SER A 61 9.69 1.71 -5.10
CA SER A 61 8.70 2.74 -5.45
C SER A 61 9.22 3.74 -6.48
N ALA A 62 10.53 4.05 -6.46
CA ALA A 62 11.17 4.88 -7.48
C ALA A 62 11.26 4.16 -8.83
N ALA A 63 11.65 2.89 -8.84
CA ALA A 63 11.80 2.09 -10.06
C ALA A 63 10.49 1.91 -10.83
N ILE A 64 9.36 1.82 -10.13
CA ILE A 64 8.02 1.73 -10.72
C ILE A 64 7.37 3.10 -11.00
N GLY A 65 8.05 4.20 -10.67
CA GLY A 65 7.56 5.56 -10.96
C GLY A 65 6.48 6.09 -10.02
N GLU A 66 6.22 5.43 -8.88
CA GLU A 66 5.14 5.82 -7.95
C GLU A 66 5.55 6.92 -6.97
N ILE A 67 6.85 7.25 -6.85
CA ILE A 67 7.35 8.22 -5.86
C ILE A 67 6.65 9.58 -5.95
N SER A 68 6.29 10.04 -7.15
CA SER A 68 5.56 11.30 -7.30
C SER A 68 4.15 11.26 -6.69
N MET A 69 3.51 10.09 -6.68
CA MET A 69 2.18 9.88 -6.09
C MET A 69 2.23 9.74 -4.57
N VAL A 70 3.37 9.29 -4.03
CA VAL A 70 3.58 9.07 -2.59
C VAL A 70 4.67 9.97 -2.01
N SER A 71 4.88 11.15 -2.61
CA SER A 71 6.04 12.01 -2.34
C SER A 71 6.17 12.39 -0.86
N GLN A 72 5.07 12.82 -0.24
CA GLN A 72 5.02 13.16 1.19
C GLN A 72 5.35 11.96 2.09
N ALA A 73 4.79 10.79 1.79
CA ALA A 73 5.11 9.58 2.54
C ALA A 73 6.57 9.17 2.35
N ALA A 74 7.09 9.28 1.14
CA ALA A 74 8.48 8.98 0.83
C ALA A 74 9.45 9.93 1.55
N GLU A 75 9.10 11.21 1.74
CA GLU A 75 9.86 12.16 2.56
C GLU A 75 9.88 11.76 4.03
N ALA A 76 8.74 11.39 4.59
CA ALA A 76 8.65 10.92 5.97
C ALA A 76 9.46 9.62 6.18
N VAL A 77 9.45 8.69 5.21
CA VAL A 77 10.32 7.49 5.26
C VAL A 77 11.80 7.84 5.14
N ARG A 78 12.19 8.79 4.28
CA ARG A 78 13.58 9.27 4.19
C ARG A 78 14.04 9.90 5.51
N LEU A 79 13.18 10.66 6.17
CA LEU A 79 13.45 11.21 7.50
C LEU A 79 13.63 10.08 8.52
N ALA A 80 12.75 9.08 8.53
CA ALA A 80 12.89 7.92 9.41
C ALA A 80 14.22 7.18 9.20
N VAL A 81 14.62 6.94 7.95
CA VAL A 81 15.92 6.33 7.60
C VAL A 81 17.10 7.15 8.13
N ALA A 82 17.03 8.49 8.08
CA ALA A 82 18.05 9.36 8.66
C ALA A 82 18.10 9.25 10.20
N ARG A 83 16.94 9.24 10.87
CA ARG A 83 16.86 9.07 12.33
C ARG A 83 17.37 7.72 12.80
N LEU A 84 17.09 6.64 12.06
CA LEU A 84 17.67 5.33 12.36
C LEU A 84 19.18 5.31 12.21
N ALA A 85 19.75 6.07 11.25
CA ALA A 85 21.19 6.20 11.11
C ALA A 85 21.85 6.94 12.28
N GLU A 86 21.12 7.83 12.95
CA GLU A 86 21.54 8.57 14.15
C GLU A 86 21.23 7.81 15.46
N GLY A 87 20.65 6.60 15.39
CA GLY A 87 20.25 5.86 16.60
C GLY A 87 18.97 6.39 17.27
N LEU A 88 18.26 7.33 16.63
CA LEU A 88 17.09 8.00 17.19
C LEU A 88 15.79 7.23 16.92
N ARG A 89 15.59 6.11 17.62
CA ARG A 89 14.42 5.23 17.47
C ARG A 89 13.09 5.97 17.61
N GLY A 90 12.91 6.79 18.65
CA GLY A 90 11.66 7.53 18.86
C GLY A 90 11.34 8.51 17.71
N GLY A 91 12.37 9.18 17.17
CA GLY A 91 12.21 10.06 16.01
C GLY A 91 11.89 9.29 14.72
N ALA A 92 12.45 8.09 14.56
CA ALA A 92 12.14 7.22 13.43
C ALA A 92 10.69 6.71 13.50
N CYS A 93 10.21 6.24 14.65
CA CYS A 93 8.83 5.79 14.83
C CYS A 93 7.83 6.92 14.54
N ALA A 94 8.06 8.13 15.06
CA ALA A 94 7.18 9.27 14.77
C ALA A 94 7.06 9.58 13.27
N ALA A 95 8.20 9.55 12.55
CA ALA A 95 8.22 9.77 11.11
C ALA A 95 7.54 8.63 10.33
N LEU A 96 7.70 7.37 10.76
CA LEU A 96 7.03 6.22 10.15
C LEU A 96 5.51 6.23 10.39
N THR A 97 5.06 6.63 11.58
CA THR A 97 3.63 6.82 11.88
C THR A 97 3.01 7.86 10.96
N GLU A 98 3.70 8.97 10.72
CA GLU A 98 3.26 9.99 9.78
C GLU A 98 3.23 9.48 8.34
N ALA A 99 4.26 8.73 7.91
CA ALA A 99 4.25 8.08 6.60
C ALA A 99 3.05 7.13 6.44
N LEU A 100 2.74 6.34 7.46
CA LEU A 100 1.60 5.42 7.45
C LEU A 100 0.26 6.16 7.38
N ARG A 101 0.14 7.31 8.06
CA ARG A 101 -1.04 8.19 8.02
C ARG A 101 -1.27 8.76 6.62
N VAL A 102 -0.21 9.12 5.90
CA VAL A 102 -0.30 9.63 4.52
C VAL A 102 -0.62 8.50 3.54
N LEU A 103 -0.03 7.30 3.73
CA LEU A 103 -0.23 6.14 2.86
C LEU A 103 -1.56 5.42 3.08
N SER A 104 -2.15 5.59 4.26
CA SER A 104 -3.48 5.08 4.57
C SER A 104 -4.44 6.25 4.43
N PRO A 105 -5.06 6.48 3.26
CA PRO A 105 -6.21 7.38 3.23
C PRO A 105 -7.16 6.85 4.30
N ALA A 106 -7.51 7.69 5.27
CA ALA A 106 -8.47 7.35 6.31
C ALA A 106 -9.59 6.60 5.60
N ALA A 107 -9.80 5.33 5.95
CA ALA A 107 -10.91 4.57 5.42
C ALA A 107 -12.11 5.46 5.66
N SER A 108 -12.65 6.09 4.60
CA SER A 108 -13.80 6.95 4.73
C SER A 108 -14.79 6.07 5.47
N PRO A 109 -15.24 6.44 6.68
CA PRO A 109 -16.30 5.68 7.32
C PRO A 109 -17.41 5.74 6.29
N VAL A 110 -17.68 4.61 5.62
CA VAL A 110 -18.87 4.50 4.80
C VAL A 110 -19.97 4.76 5.81
N PRO A 111 -20.75 5.85 5.69
CA PRO A 111 -21.86 6.05 6.59
C PRO A 111 -22.75 4.84 6.38
N VAL A 112 -22.73 3.90 7.33
CA VAL A 112 -23.77 2.89 7.46
C VAL A 112 -25.01 3.70 7.81
N GLU A 113 -25.78 4.12 6.80
CA GLU A 113 -27.09 4.69 7.06
C GLU A 113 -27.86 3.67 7.90
N PRO A 114 -28.26 4.00 9.14
CA PRO A 114 -29.20 3.18 9.86
C PRO A 114 -30.50 3.29 9.07
N GLY A 115 -30.73 2.32 8.19
CA GLY A 115 -31.98 2.17 7.47
C GLY A 115 -33.12 2.18 8.47
N PHE A 116 -33.77 3.33 8.58
CA PHE A 116 -35.03 3.50 9.27
C PHE A 116 -36.03 2.58 8.57
N GLY A 117 -36.20 1.39 9.13
CA GLY A 117 -37.33 0.52 8.85
C GLY A 117 -38.60 1.22 9.32
N ARG A 118 -39.09 2.14 8.48
CA ARG A 118 -40.38 2.78 8.59
C ARG A 118 -41.42 1.66 8.57
N ALA A 119 -41.93 1.31 9.74
CA ALA A 119 -43.13 0.49 9.86
C ALA A 119 -44.25 1.18 9.07
N PRO A 120 -44.86 0.54 8.06
CA PRO A 120 -46.02 1.12 7.41
C PRO A 120 -47.17 1.15 8.42
N ALA A 121 -47.75 2.34 8.54
CA ALA A 121 -48.94 2.62 9.32
C ALA A 121 -50.12 1.75 8.85
N GLY A 122 -50.79 1.14 9.84
CA GLY A 122 -52.22 0.88 9.98
C GLY A 122 -53.14 0.57 8.78
N TYR A 123 -53.90 -0.53 8.99
CA TYR A 123 -55.34 -0.75 8.72
C TYR A 123 -55.80 -1.00 7.26
N PRO A 124 -56.94 -1.67 7.02
CA PRO A 124 -58.03 -2.06 7.95
C PRO A 124 -57.94 -3.44 8.61
#